data_AF-A0ABD5S4U7-F1
#
_entry.id   AF-A0ABD5S4U7-F1
#
_cell.length_a   1.000
_cell.length_b   1.000
_cell.length_c   1.000
_cell.angle_alpha   90.00
_cell.angle_beta   90.00
_cell.angle_gamma   90.00
#
_symmetry.space_group_name_H-M   'P 1'
#
loop_
_entity.id
_entity.type
_entity.pdbx_description
1 polymer ?
#
loop_
_entity_poly.entity_id
_entity_poly.type
_entity_poly.pdbx_seq_one_letter_code
_entity_poly.pdbx_strand_id
1 'polypeptide(L)'
;MSRSSRTDDAGFDRVVRYVADAVDFEPDYYNDDYLGRRVTARMRRRDTDTYDAYLDLLRDDEEEEAALLDALTVNVTHFFRNAEMWEALRPVLRELTDEHRRVKVWSAPCADGREPYSLAMLAHDDPEIDERRLEITATDIDGAALD
;
A
#
# COMPACT_ATOMS: atom_id res chain seq x y z
N MET A 1 -16.11 1.21 -25.93
CA MET A 1 -15.67 2.59 -25.66
C MET A 1 -14.55 2.50 -24.63
N SER A 2 -13.34 2.83 -25.05
CA SER A 2 -12.09 2.58 -24.33
C SER A 2 -12.06 3.34 -23.00
N ARG A 3 -11.90 2.63 -21.88
CA ARG A 3 -11.50 3.25 -20.62
C ARG A 3 -10.02 3.64 -20.77
N SER A 4 -9.77 4.87 -21.19
CA SER A 4 -8.46 5.48 -20.98
C SER A 4 -8.19 5.43 -19.47
N SER A 5 -7.04 4.90 -19.07
CA SER A 5 -6.63 4.90 -17.67
C SER A 5 -6.64 6.37 -17.21
N ARG A 6 -7.29 6.69 -16.07
CA ARG A 6 -7.32 8.06 -15.50
C ARG A 6 -5.93 8.56 -15.07
N THR A 7 -4.95 7.68 -15.16
CA THR A 7 -3.57 7.74 -14.70
C THR A 7 -2.60 8.14 -15.83
N ASP A 8 -2.99 8.03 -17.11
CA ASP A 8 -2.29 8.65 -18.24
C ASP A 8 -2.61 10.16 -18.40
N ASP A 9 -3.20 10.78 -17.38
CA ASP A 9 -3.62 12.18 -17.41
C ASP A 9 -2.50 13.08 -16.88
N ALA A 10 -1.98 13.97 -17.73
CA ALA A 10 -0.95 14.94 -17.34
C ALA A 10 -1.37 15.85 -16.16
N GLY A 11 -2.68 15.99 -15.88
CA GLY A 11 -3.20 16.66 -14.69
C GLY A 11 -3.04 15.84 -13.41
N PHE A 12 -3.22 14.52 -13.48
CA PHE A 12 -3.00 13.62 -12.34
C PHE A 12 -1.55 13.67 -11.88
N ASP A 13 -0.61 13.58 -12.82
CA ASP A 13 0.83 13.72 -12.58
C ASP A 13 1.18 15.01 -11.84
N ARG A 14 0.55 16.13 -12.21
CA ARG A 14 0.80 17.43 -11.56
C ARG A 14 0.32 17.45 -10.13
N VAL A 15 -0.84 16.84 -9.84
CA VAL A 15 -1.37 16.75 -8.48
C VAL A 15 -0.46 15.88 -7.60
N VAL A 16 -0.02 14.73 -8.10
CA VAL A 16 0.88 13.84 -7.35
C VAL A 16 2.23 14.52 -7.09
N ARG A 17 2.83 15.15 -8.11
CA ARG A 17 4.10 15.88 -7.94
C ARG A 17 3.99 17.05 -6.97
N TYR A 18 2.89 17.82 -7.00
CA TYR A 18 2.68 18.93 -6.08
C TYR A 18 2.77 18.50 -4.61
N VAL A 19 2.12 17.38 -4.27
CA VAL A 19 2.17 16.82 -2.91
C VAL A 19 3.52 16.15 -2.61
N ALA A 20 4.14 15.51 -3.61
CA ALA A 20 5.47 14.92 -3.47
C ALA A 20 6.60 15.95 -3.30
N ASP A 21 6.41 17.20 -3.72
CA ASP A 21 7.38 18.28 -3.48
C ASP A 21 7.19 18.92 -2.09
N ALA A 22 6.01 18.79 -1.49
CA ALA A 22 5.68 19.34 -0.17
C ALA A 22 6.25 18.50 1.00
N VAL A 23 6.64 17.25 0.75
CA VAL A 23 7.18 16.29 1.72
C VAL A 23 8.11 15.32 1.02
N ASP A 24 9.03 14.67 1.74
CA ASP A 24 9.93 13.63 1.20
C ASP A 24 9.13 12.33 0.87
N PHE A 25 8.16 12.44 -0.04
CA PHE A 25 7.25 11.40 -0.48
C PHE A 25 7.68 10.97 -1.88
N GLU A 26 8.05 9.70 -2.04
CA GLU A 26 8.48 9.12 -3.31
C GLU A 26 7.28 8.38 -3.97
N PRO A 27 6.55 9.02 -4.90
CA PRO A 27 5.34 8.44 -5.51
C PRO A 27 5.63 7.19 -6.35
N ASP A 28 6.86 7.01 -6.83
CA ASP A 28 7.29 5.91 -7.70
C ASP A 28 7.15 4.51 -7.04
N TYR A 29 7.03 4.44 -5.72
CA TYR A 29 6.79 3.18 -5.00
C TYR A 29 5.32 2.74 -5.01
N TYR A 30 4.41 3.54 -5.55
CA TYR A 30 2.97 3.25 -5.58
C TYR A 30 2.48 3.06 -7.01
N ASN A 31 1.65 2.04 -7.23
CA ASN A 31 1.01 1.86 -8.53
C ASN A 31 -0.01 2.99 -8.78
N ASP A 32 0.01 3.56 -9.99
CA ASP A 32 -0.85 4.68 -10.40
C ASP A 32 -2.34 4.44 -10.12
N ASP A 33 -2.85 3.21 -10.26
CA ASP A 33 -4.25 2.87 -9.96
C ASP A 33 -4.63 3.13 -8.50
N TYR A 34 -3.69 2.94 -7.58
CA TYR A 34 -3.88 3.17 -6.15
C TYR A 34 -3.91 4.66 -5.82
N LEU A 35 -2.94 5.41 -6.33
CA LEU A 35 -2.86 6.87 -6.16
C LEU A 35 -4.07 7.54 -6.84
N GLY A 36 -4.41 7.12 -8.05
CA GLY A 36 -5.54 7.62 -8.83
C GLY A 36 -6.86 7.49 -8.08
N ARG A 37 -7.13 6.36 -7.41
CA ARG A 37 -8.35 6.17 -6.60
C ARG A 37 -8.43 7.15 -5.43
N ARG A 38 -7.30 7.44 -4.77
CA ARG A 38 -7.22 8.33 -3.60
C ARG A 38 -7.40 9.80 -4.00
N VAL A 39 -6.69 10.24 -5.03
CA VAL A 39 -6.87 11.59 -5.60
C VAL A 39 -8.32 11.77 -6.04
N THR A 40 -8.89 10.81 -6.76
CA THR A 40 -10.30 10.86 -7.19
C THR A 40 -11.27 10.94 -6.01
N ALA A 41 -11.02 10.20 -4.94
CA ALA A 41 -11.87 10.21 -3.76
C ALA A 41 -11.84 11.56 -3.04
N ARG A 42 -10.68 12.21 -2.96
CA ARG A 42 -10.55 13.58 -2.42
C ARG A 42 -11.25 14.60 -3.29
N MET A 43 -11.00 14.58 -4.61
CA MET A 43 -11.68 15.46 -5.58
C MET A 43 -13.20 15.41 -5.46
N ARG A 44 -13.77 14.21 -5.30
CA ARG A 44 -15.22 14.02 -5.10
C ARG A 44 -15.73 14.58 -3.77
N ARG A 45 -14.93 14.57 -2.71
CA ARG A 45 -15.31 15.15 -1.41
C ARG A 45 -15.31 16.68 -1.42
N ARG A 46 -14.56 17.27 -2.34
CA ARG A 46 -14.44 18.73 -2.53
C ARG A 46 -15.18 19.23 -3.77
N ASP A 47 -16.00 18.38 -4.39
CA ASP A 47 -16.79 18.70 -5.58
C ASP A 47 -15.98 19.30 -6.74
N THR A 48 -14.75 18.82 -6.94
CA THR A 48 -13.88 19.23 -8.06
C THR A 48 -13.91 18.20 -9.19
N ASP A 49 -14.25 18.64 -10.40
CA ASP A 49 -14.41 17.75 -11.56
C ASP A 49 -13.14 17.59 -12.43
N THR A 50 -12.16 18.48 -12.27
CA THR A 50 -10.91 18.47 -13.06
C THR A 50 -9.68 18.53 -12.15
N TYR A 51 -8.57 17.92 -12.59
CA TYR A 51 -7.32 17.96 -11.85
C TYR A 51 -6.75 19.38 -11.70
N ASP A 52 -6.95 20.25 -12.70
CA ASP A 52 -6.50 21.64 -12.62
C ASP A 52 -7.28 22.43 -11.55
N ALA A 53 -8.61 22.27 -11.49
CA ALA A 53 -9.42 22.91 -10.44
C ALA A 53 -9.06 22.38 -9.05
N TYR A 54 -8.73 21.09 -8.94
CA TYR A 54 -8.28 20.50 -7.69
C TYR A 54 -6.87 20.97 -7.30
N LEU A 55 -5.97 21.17 -8.26
CA LEU A 55 -4.63 21.72 -8.01
C LEU A 55 -4.69 23.17 -7.52
N ASP A 56 -5.59 23.99 -8.08
CA ASP A 56 -5.80 25.35 -7.60
C ASP A 56 -6.39 25.35 -6.18
N LEU A 57 -7.32 24.44 -5.87
CA LEU A 57 -7.82 24.26 -4.50
C LEU A 57 -6.70 23.90 -3.52
N LEU A 58 -5.82 22.96 -3.88
CA LEU A 58 -4.71 22.52 -3.01
C LEU A 58 -3.76 23.67 -2.65
N ARG A 59 -3.56 24.64 -3.56
CA ARG A 59 -2.69 25.80 -3.31
C ARG A 59 -3.31 26.82 -2.35
N ASP A 60 -4.63 26.84 -2.25
CA ASP A 60 -5.38 27.82 -1.46
C ASP A 60 -5.90 27.23 -0.12
N ASP A 61 -5.94 25.90 0.02
CA ASP A 61 -6.47 25.16 1.17
C ASP A 61 -5.42 24.20 1.75
N GLU A 62 -4.64 24.69 2.73
CA GLU A 62 -3.62 23.92 3.45
C GLU A 62 -4.21 22.67 4.16
N GLU A 63 -5.48 22.71 4.58
CA GLU A 63 -6.13 21.55 5.20
C GLU A 63 -6.41 20.46 4.17
N GLU A 64 -6.79 20.83 2.94
CA GLU A 64 -6.96 19.89 1.85
C GLU A 64 -5.64 19.29 1.38
N GLU A 65 -4.58 20.10 1.31
CA GLU A 65 -3.23 19.62 1.00
C GLU A 65 -2.79 18.54 2.00
N ALA A 66 -2.90 18.84 3.30
CA ALA A 66 -2.57 17.88 4.36
C ALA A 66 -3.46 16.62 4.29
N ALA A 67 -4.74 16.77 3.98
CA ALA A 67 -5.66 15.64 3.91
C ALA A 67 -5.50 14.78 2.65
N LEU A 68 -5.02 15.35 1.54
CA LEU A 68 -4.60 14.60 0.37
C LEU A 68 -3.30 13.86 0.66
N LEU A 69 -2.33 14.52 1.29
CA LEU A 69 -1.09 13.90 1.71
C LEU A 69 -1.34 12.69 2.62
N ASP A 70 -2.16 12.85 3.66
CA ASP A 70 -2.62 11.75 4.51
C ASP A 70 -3.28 10.65 3.67
N ALA A 71 -4.21 11.01 2.78
CA ALA A 71 -4.87 10.03 1.93
C ALA A 71 -3.88 9.28 1.01
N LEU A 72 -2.77 9.87 0.58
CA LEU A 72 -1.75 9.22 -0.23
C LEU A 72 -0.78 8.38 0.61
N THR A 73 -0.45 8.82 1.82
CA THR A 73 0.54 8.21 2.73
C THR A 73 -0.03 7.16 3.68
N VAL A 74 -1.34 7.20 3.98
CA VAL A 74 -1.99 6.21 4.82
C VAL A 74 -1.92 4.87 4.11
N ASN A 75 -0.92 4.07 4.46
CA ASN A 75 -0.80 2.69 4.04
C ASN A 75 -1.89 1.92 4.77
N VAL A 76 -3.08 1.81 4.16
CA VAL A 76 -4.06 0.82 4.62
C VAL A 76 -3.52 -0.53 4.17
N THR A 77 -2.65 -1.10 4.99
CA THR A 77 -2.41 -2.53 5.01
C THR A 77 -3.77 -3.21 5.02
N HIS A 78 -3.97 -4.18 4.14
CA HIS A 78 -5.13 -5.05 4.15
C HIS A 78 -4.59 -6.47 4.12
N PHE A 79 -5.36 -7.40 4.66
CA PHE A 79 -4.97 -8.80 4.59
C PHE A 79 -4.79 -9.18 3.12
N PHE A 80 -3.71 -9.91 2.86
CA PHE A 80 -3.33 -10.44 1.56
C PHE A 80 -3.18 -9.36 0.47
N ARG A 81 -2.60 -8.19 0.83
CA ARG A 81 -2.23 -7.16 -0.14
C ARG A 81 -1.36 -7.77 -1.24
N ASN A 82 -1.68 -7.45 -2.49
CA ASN A 82 -1.03 -8.01 -3.68
C ASN A 82 -1.12 -9.55 -3.74
N ALA A 83 -2.30 -10.07 -4.11
CA ALA A 83 -2.59 -11.51 -4.17
C ALA A 83 -1.52 -12.33 -4.92
N GLU A 84 -0.96 -11.78 -6.00
CA GLU A 84 0.06 -12.44 -6.83
C GLU A 84 1.34 -12.76 -6.04
N MET A 85 1.71 -11.91 -5.06
CA MET A 85 2.86 -12.16 -4.19
C MET A 85 2.64 -13.38 -3.29
N TRP A 86 1.43 -13.55 -2.74
CA TRP A 86 1.11 -14.71 -1.90
C TRP A 86 1.05 -16.01 -2.70
N GLU A 87 0.54 -15.95 -3.93
CA GLU A 87 0.56 -17.09 -4.87
C GLU A 87 2.00 -17.53 -5.20
N ALA A 88 2.92 -16.57 -5.36
CA ALA A 88 4.33 -16.85 -5.59
C ALA A 88 5.07 -17.34 -4.32
N LEU A 89 4.70 -16.83 -3.14
CA LEU A 89 5.36 -17.15 -1.87
C LEU A 89 4.94 -18.53 -1.33
N ARG A 90 3.68 -18.92 -1.52
CA ARG A 90 3.12 -20.20 -1.04
C ARG A 90 4.00 -21.42 -1.40
N PRO A 91 4.40 -21.67 -2.66
CA PRO A 91 5.25 -22.82 -2.99
C PRO A 91 6.64 -22.76 -2.34
N VAL A 92 7.20 -21.58 -2.16
CA VAL A 92 8.52 -21.39 -1.49
C VAL A 92 8.43 -21.80 -0.02
N LEU A 93 7.37 -21.40 0.67
CA LEU A 93 7.17 -21.77 2.09
C LEU A 93 6.96 -23.28 2.26
N ARG A 94 6.21 -23.92 1.35
CA ARG A 94 6.02 -25.37 1.33
C ARG A 94 7.37 -26.08 1.21
N GLU A 95 8.15 -25.74 0.19
CA GLU A 95 9.48 -26.32 -0.05
C GLU A 95 10.41 -26.16 1.18
N LEU A 96 10.53 -24.94 1.70
CA LEU A 96 11.46 -24.66 2.80
C LEU A 96 11.06 -25.34 4.11
N THR A 97 9.75 -25.43 4.40
CA THR A 97 9.28 -26.09 5.63
C THR A 97 9.31 -27.63 5.52
N ASP A 98 9.08 -28.18 4.32
CA ASP A 98 9.19 -29.61 4.04
C ASP A 98 10.63 -30.12 4.16
N GLU A 99 11.62 -29.33 3.74
CA GLU A 99 13.06 -29.60 3.95
C GLU A 99 13.51 -29.58 5.43
N HIS A 100 12.57 -29.59 6.37
CA HIS A 100 12.78 -29.53 7.81
C HIS A 100 13.62 -28.32 8.28
N ARG A 101 13.66 -27.24 7.48
CA ARG A 101 14.34 -26.02 7.87
C ARG A 101 13.45 -25.19 8.79
N ARG A 102 14.07 -24.44 9.70
CA ARG A 102 13.39 -23.32 10.35
C ARG A 102 13.37 -22.17 9.35
N VAL A 103 12.18 -21.72 8.96
CA VAL A 103 12.00 -20.63 8.01
C VAL A 103 11.80 -19.34 8.79
N LYS A 104 12.71 -18.38 8.60
CA LYS A 104 12.60 -17.06 9.20
C LYS A 104 12.14 -16.08 8.15
N VAL A 105 11.04 -15.37 8.43
CA VAL A 105 10.51 -14.33 7.55
C VAL A 105 10.51 -13.01 8.30
N TRP A 106 10.97 -11.97 7.62
CA TRP A 106 10.99 -10.61 8.14
C TRP A 106 10.06 -9.74 7.29
N SER A 107 9.00 -9.22 7.92
CA SER A 107 8.09 -8.24 7.32
C SER A 107 8.46 -6.84 7.82
N ALA A 108 8.86 -5.97 6.90
CA ALA A 108 9.29 -4.61 7.18
C ALA A 108 9.11 -3.70 5.94
N PRO A 109 8.49 -2.51 6.07
CA PRO A 109 7.69 -2.03 7.21
C PRO A 109 6.34 -2.75 7.32
N CYS A 110 5.90 -3.16 8.52
CA CYS A 110 4.70 -3.99 8.70
C CYS A 110 3.39 -3.22 8.96
N ALA A 111 3.46 -1.91 9.18
CA ALA A 111 2.36 -1.03 9.61
C ALA A 111 1.51 -1.68 10.72
N ASP A 112 0.18 -1.72 10.58
CA ASP A 112 -0.75 -2.29 11.58
C ASP A 112 -0.72 -3.83 11.69
N GLY A 113 0.26 -4.50 11.06
CA GLY A 113 0.51 -5.93 11.20
C GLY A 113 -0.27 -6.84 10.25
N ARG A 114 -1.13 -6.34 9.36
CA ARG A 114 -1.90 -7.25 8.48
C ARG A 114 -1.04 -8.08 7.52
N GLU A 115 0.13 -7.59 7.11
CA GLU A 115 1.06 -8.39 6.29
C GLU A 115 1.64 -9.60 7.06
N PRO A 116 2.30 -9.44 8.22
CA PRO A 116 2.80 -10.59 8.98
C PRO A 116 1.66 -11.51 9.45
N TYR A 117 0.46 -10.98 9.74
CA TYR A 117 -0.70 -11.82 10.03
C TYR A 117 -1.20 -12.58 8.81
N SER A 118 -1.22 -11.99 7.61
CA SER A 118 -1.55 -12.71 6.37
C SER A 118 -0.58 -13.85 6.09
N LEU A 119 0.70 -13.66 6.37
CA LEU A 119 1.68 -14.74 6.28
C LEU A 119 1.39 -15.87 7.27
N ALA A 120 1.07 -15.54 8.53
CA ALA A 120 0.70 -16.53 9.54
C ALA A 120 -0.59 -17.28 9.15
N MET A 121 -1.61 -16.56 8.65
CA MET A 121 -2.86 -17.15 8.17
C MET A 121 -2.62 -18.07 6.97
N LEU A 122 -1.78 -17.67 6.01
CA LEU A 122 -1.40 -18.49 4.87
C LEU A 122 -0.76 -19.81 5.31
N ALA A 123 0.20 -19.74 6.25
CA ALA A 123 0.89 -20.91 6.77
C ALA A 123 -0.04 -21.83 7.58
N HIS A 124 -1.02 -21.26 8.29
CA HIS A 124 -1.99 -22.02 9.06
C HIS A 124 -3.05 -22.71 8.17
N ASP A 125 -3.49 -22.05 7.10
CA ASP A 125 -4.53 -22.54 6.20
C ASP A 125 -4.00 -23.61 5.22
N ASP A 126 -2.71 -23.56 4.89
CA ASP A 126 -2.08 -24.48 3.95
C ASP A 126 -1.43 -25.68 4.67
N PRO A 127 -2.00 -26.90 4.58
CA PRO A 127 -1.47 -28.07 5.28
C PRO A 127 -0.11 -28.55 4.76
N GLU A 128 0.33 -28.06 3.60
CA GLU A 128 1.66 -28.35 3.04
C GLU A 128 2.74 -27.42 3.62
N ILE A 129 2.37 -26.43 4.44
CA ILE A 129 3.29 -25.56 5.16
C ILE A 129 3.33 -25.99 6.64
N ASP A 130 4.50 -26.39 7.14
CA ASP A 130 4.66 -26.66 8.57
C ASP A 130 4.82 -25.33 9.34
N GLU A 131 3.69 -24.76 9.77
CA GLU A 131 3.64 -23.49 10.53
C GLU A 131 4.56 -23.48 11.76
N ARG A 132 4.85 -24.63 12.38
CA ARG A 132 5.72 -24.72 13.57
C ARG A 132 7.17 -24.42 13.26
N ARG A 133 7.52 -24.45 11.97
CA ARG A 133 8.86 -24.13 11.47
C ARG A 133 8.98 -22.68 11.03
N LEU A 134 7.88 -21.94 11.00
CA LEU A 134 7.86 -20.55 10.59
C LEU A 134 8.07 -19.63 11.80
N GLU A 135 9.01 -18.70 11.67
CA GLU A 135 9.27 -17.63 12.63
C GLU A 135 9.11 -16.30 11.90
N ILE A 136 8.09 -15.53 12.25
CA ILE A 136 7.77 -14.25 11.61
C ILE A 136 8.21 -13.12 12.53
N THR A 137 9.13 -12.29 12.05
CA THR A 137 9.50 -11.03 12.70
C THR A 137 8.86 -9.89 11.93
N ALA A 138 8.13 -9.02 12.62
CA ALA A 138 7.51 -7.84 12.04
C ALA A 138 8.12 -6.59 12.68
N THR A 139 8.51 -5.61 11.86
CA THR A 139 9.07 -4.35 12.35
C THR A 139 8.49 -3.18 11.59
N ASP A 140 8.19 -2.11 12.32
CA ASP A 140 7.88 -0.79 11.75
C ASP A 140 8.67 0.29 12.49
N ILE A 141 8.86 1.43 11.84
CA ILE A 141 9.44 2.64 12.45
C ILE A 141 8.37 3.43 13.21
N ASP A 142 7.10 3.31 12.81
CA ASP A 142 5.97 3.92 13.49
C ASP A 142 5.59 3.08 14.72
N GLY A 143 5.96 3.57 15.91
CA GLY A 143 5.61 2.92 17.16
C GLY A 143 4.11 2.80 17.39
N ALA A 144 3.30 3.76 16.90
CA ALA A 144 1.85 3.71 17.04
C ALA A 144 1.20 2.62 16.18
N ALA A 145 1.90 2.13 15.15
CA ALA A 145 1.45 1.03 14.32
C ALA A 145 1.72 -0.35 14.96
N LEU A 146 2.60 -0.42 15.97
CA LEU A 146 2.99 -1.65 16.68
C LEU A 146 2.27 -1.86 18.02
N ASP A 147 1.57 -0.84 18.53
CA ASP A 147 0.80 -0.84 19.79
C ASP A 147 -0.66 -1.27 19.58
#